data_AF-A0A1Q9EUU8-F1
#
_entry.id   AF-A0A1Q9EUU8-F1
#
_cell.length_a   1.000
_cell.length_b   1.000
_cell.length_c   1.000
_cell.angle_alpha   90.00
_cell.angle_beta   90.00
_cell.angle_gamma   90.00
#
_symmetry.space_group_name_H-M   'P 1'
#
loop_
_entity.id
_entity.type
_entity.pdbx_description
1 polymer ?
#
loop_
_entity_poly.entity_id
_entity_poly.type
_entity_poly.pdbx_seq_one_letter_code
_entity_poly.pdbx_strand_id
1 'polypeptide(L)'
;MACFDAPPAEGHVPVYKLLGIEIDPWLSFSKRLDKVCVLGRTAFEEFFHMAESTGLSIPVEALEVPRRVEPAVLYGAELLALAPGAETRLNELQAAWARTILGARNDLRNVSARLSVRELGWPLRLGTAMILKTILFFNKILLLPDLHPVKTLLRLALQLPCESWASRARALMNDPRLASPIPTIFEWGEIPDGLLQVAAQDAAVRKNALRRYKVGVVLPLLTALDREAYLQASTKQLPGLDCRFNQLDDTQERFIHQLLSIGHKTSWRNIRLWWLIRITGKWPVPLFATGNCVTTLPCCSRCGLEEIALNHVLGQTCCDPAETSEMQSIFSARQTADELFDSICFVGHRVGQQLRAAYWEGNLRPHMFLEDGRDNQFWLMLAGSLSSSCRACRGRKIGIPSTAGNDA
;
A
#
# COMPACT_ATOMS: atom_id res chain seq x y z
N MET A 1 -5.40 34.61 15.92
CA MET A 1 -6.69 35.23 16.25
C MET A 1 -7.59 35.06 15.05
N ALA A 2 -8.67 34.28 15.18
CA ALA A 2 -9.72 34.27 14.18
C ALA A 2 -10.55 35.54 14.39
N CYS A 3 -10.85 36.27 13.31
CA CYS A 3 -11.62 37.50 13.36
C CYS A 3 -13.04 37.19 13.85
N PHE A 4 -13.36 37.57 15.09
CA PHE A 4 -14.68 37.37 15.70
C PHE A 4 -15.70 38.47 15.35
N ASP A 5 -15.29 39.52 14.62
CA ASP A 5 -16.13 40.68 14.29
C ASP A 5 -16.41 40.86 12.78
N ALA A 6 -16.25 39.80 11.97
CA ALA A 6 -16.72 39.86 10.60
C ALA A 6 -18.27 39.83 10.61
N PRO A 7 -18.96 40.77 9.94
CA PRO A 7 -20.42 40.69 9.81
C PRO A 7 -20.81 39.33 9.24
N PRO A 8 -21.94 38.73 9.65
CA PRO A 8 -22.39 37.48 9.06
C PRO A 8 -22.48 37.71 7.56
N ALA A 9 -21.68 36.97 6.79
CA ALA A 9 -21.70 37.09 5.36
C ALA A 9 -23.13 36.76 4.89
N GLU A 10 -23.88 37.76 4.45
CA GLU A 10 -25.18 37.61 3.77
C GLU A 10 -25.03 36.91 2.40
N GLY A 11 -23.82 36.44 2.05
CA GLY A 11 -23.59 35.50 0.98
C GLY A 11 -23.52 34.09 1.51
N HIS A 12 -24.42 33.22 1.04
CA HIS A 12 -24.21 31.77 1.09
C HIS A 12 -22.82 31.45 0.52
N VAL A 13 -21.82 31.24 1.38
CA VAL A 13 -20.51 30.76 0.94
C VAL A 13 -20.62 29.24 0.80
N PRO A 14 -20.65 28.68 -0.43
CA PRO A 14 -20.96 27.27 -0.63
C PRO A 14 -19.81 26.33 -0.23
N VAL A 15 -18.61 26.86 0.03
CA VAL A 15 -17.40 26.13 0.44
C VAL A 15 -16.47 27.07 1.22
N TYR A 16 -16.07 26.71 2.44
CA TYR A 16 -15.02 27.39 3.20
C TYR A 16 -13.69 26.65 3.07
N LYS A 17 -12.58 27.34 2.76
CA LYS A 17 -11.23 26.77 2.80
C LYS A 17 -10.53 27.19 4.09
N LEU A 18 -10.30 26.25 4.99
CA LEU A 18 -9.54 26.46 6.23
C LEU A 18 -8.25 25.63 6.19
N LEU A 19 -7.07 26.28 6.20
CA LEU A 19 -5.77 25.60 6.19
C LEU A 19 -5.61 24.57 5.04
N GLY A 20 -6.15 24.89 3.86
CA GLY A 20 -6.16 23.99 2.69
C GLY A 20 -7.22 22.88 2.75
N ILE A 21 -8.09 22.88 3.77
CA ILE A 21 -9.19 21.94 3.95
C ILE A 21 -10.50 22.61 3.56
N GLU A 22 -11.18 22.03 2.59
CA GLU A 22 -12.52 22.46 2.22
C GLU A 22 -13.57 21.88 3.16
N ILE A 23 -14.38 22.78 3.69
CA ILE A 23 -15.48 22.54 4.61
C ILE A 23 -16.75 22.94 3.88
N ASP A 24 -17.63 21.96 3.64
CA ASP A 24 -18.96 22.21 3.10
C ASP A 24 -19.93 22.67 4.20
N PRO A 25 -21.04 23.35 3.84
CA PRO A 25 -22.01 23.89 4.80
C PRO A 25 -22.61 22.83 5.74
N TRP A 26 -22.61 21.57 5.31
CA TRP A 26 -23.17 20.44 6.05
C TRP A 26 -22.11 19.70 6.89
N LEU A 27 -20.85 20.17 6.88
CA LEU A 27 -19.70 19.51 7.52
C LEU A 27 -19.58 18.03 7.14
N SER A 28 -20.05 17.66 5.94
CA SER A 28 -20.07 16.27 5.48
C SER A 28 -18.70 15.81 4.99
N PHE A 29 -17.79 16.74 4.65
CA PHE A 29 -16.49 16.48 4.05
C PHE A 29 -16.53 15.63 2.77
N SER A 30 -17.70 15.47 2.14
CA SER A 30 -17.88 14.64 0.94
C SER A 30 -17.09 15.21 -0.25
N LYS A 31 -17.13 16.54 -0.44
CA LYS A 31 -16.32 17.23 -1.46
C LYS A 31 -14.82 17.07 -1.21
N ARG A 32 -14.40 17.06 0.05
CA ARG A 32 -13.00 16.80 0.42
C ARG A 32 -12.61 15.37 0.07
N LEU A 33 -13.45 14.40 0.39
CA LEU A 33 -13.23 12.99 0.03
C LEU A 33 -13.09 12.83 -1.49
N ASP A 34 -13.93 13.48 -2.29
CA ASP A 34 -13.82 13.46 -3.75
C ASP A 34 -12.46 13.99 -4.23
N LYS A 35 -12.02 15.13 -3.69
CA LYS A 35 -10.73 15.74 -4.02
C LYS A 35 -9.56 14.87 -3.60
N VAL A 36 -9.61 14.27 -2.41
CA VAL A 36 -8.60 13.34 -1.91
C VAL A 36 -8.51 12.11 -2.82
N CYS A 37 -9.65 11.56 -3.26
CA CYS A 37 -9.67 10.45 -4.20
C CYS A 37 -9.13 10.82 -5.59
N VAL A 38 -9.45 12.01 -6.11
CA VAL A 38 -8.89 12.52 -7.37
C VAL A 38 -7.38 12.69 -7.25
N LEU A 39 -6.91 13.39 -6.21
CA LEU A 39 -5.50 13.61 -5.95
C LEU A 39 -4.74 12.29 -5.83
N GLY A 40 -5.30 11.32 -5.10
CA GLY A 40 -4.70 10.00 -4.96
C GLY A 40 -4.61 9.23 -6.28
N ARG A 41 -5.63 9.32 -7.15
CA ARG A 41 -5.56 8.74 -8.50
C ARG A 41 -4.45 9.40 -9.33
N THR A 42 -4.43 10.73 -9.39
CA THR A 42 -3.44 11.47 -10.17
C THR A 42 -2.02 11.19 -9.68
N ALA A 43 -1.78 11.25 -8.37
CA ALA A 43 -0.46 10.97 -7.79
C ALA A 43 -0.01 9.52 -8.07
N PHE A 44 -0.93 8.56 -8.04
CA PHE A 44 -0.64 7.17 -8.41
C PHE A 44 -0.33 7.04 -9.89
N GLU A 45 -1.14 7.61 -10.78
CA GLU A 45 -0.94 7.55 -12.23
C GLU A 45 0.39 8.19 -12.66
N GLU A 46 0.72 9.35 -12.11
CA GLU A 46 2.01 10.02 -12.32
C GLU A 46 3.19 9.12 -11.87
N PHE A 47 3.09 8.57 -10.65
CA PHE A 47 4.12 7.66 -10.13
C PHE A 47 4.24 6.39 -11.00
N PHE A 48 3.12 5.79 -11.37
CA PHE A 48 3.08 4.55 -12.13
C PHE A 48 3.66 4.73 -13.53
N HIS A 49 3.28 5.79 -14.26
CA HIS A 49 3.84 6.08 -15.58
C HIS A 49 5.34 6.43 -15.51
N MET A 50 5.76 7.15 -14.48
CA MET A 50 7.19 7.40 -14.24
C MET A 50 7.92 6.08 -13.98
N ALA A 51 7.38 5.20 -13.16
CA ALA A 51 7.98 3.90 -12.85
C ALA A 51 8.10 3.01 -14.10
N GLU A 52 7.04 2.92 -14.91
CA GLU A 52 7.06 2.15 -16.16
C GLU A 52 8.07 2.72 -17.16
N SER A 53 8.13 4.05 -17.31
CA SER A 53 9.08 4.70 -18.23
C SER A 53 10.55 4.57 -17.80
N THR A 54 10.79 4.47 -16.48
CA THR A 54 12.14 4.30 -15.91
C THR A 54 12.55 2.83 -15.78
N GLY A 55 11.63 1.89 -16.06
CA GLY A 55 11.89 0.46 -15.97
C GLY A 55 12.03 -0.04 -14.52
N LEU A 56 11.37 0.62 -13.56
CA LEU A 56 11.33 0.10 -12.19
C LEU A 56 10.68 -1.29 -12.16
N SER A 57 11.16 -2.14 -11.26
CA SER A 57 10.56 -3.46 -11.08
C SER A 57 9.24 -3.37 -10.32
N ILE A 58 8.33 -4.28 -10.61
CA ILE A 58 7.00 -4.34 -9.97
C ILE A 58 7.08 -4.42 -8.43
N PRO A 59 7.99 -5.21 -7.83
CA PRO A 59 8.17 -5.19 -6.38
C PRO A 59 8.61 -3.82 -5.85
N VAL A 60 9.46 -3.10 -6.58
CA VAL A 60 9.91 -1.74 -6.20
C VAL A 60 8.76 -0.74 -6.33
N GLU A 61 7.97 -0.82 -7.41
CA GLU A 61 6.73 -0.04 -7.56
C GLU A 61 5.82 -0.22 -6.35
N ALA A 62 5.53 -1.47 -5.98
CA ALA A 62 4.68 -1.81 -4.85
C ALA A 62 5.21 -1.23 -3.52
N LEU A 63 6.52 -1.32 -3.27
CA LEU A 63 7.13 -0.81 -2.03
C LEU A 63 7.19 0.72 -1.95
N GLU A 64 7.21 1.41 -3.09
CA GLU A 64 7.31 2.87 -3.14
C GLU A 64 5.95 3.58 -3.09
N VAL A 65 4.84 2.92 -3.45
CA VAL A 65 3.48 3.49 -3.36
C VAL A 65 3.16 4.02 -1.95
N PRO A 66 3.35 3.26 -0.86
CA PRO A 66 3.12 3.76 0.51
C PRO A 66 3.96 4.98 0.89
N ARG A 67 5.14 5.13 0.26
CA ARG A 67 6.07 6.24 0.56
C ARG A 67 5.76 7.50 -0.23
N ARG A 68 5.29 7.35 -1.48
CA ARG A 68 5.15 8.46 -2.43
C ARG A 68 3.71 8.90 -2.67
N VAL A 69 2.76 7.97 -2.62
CA VAL A 69 1.35 8.22 -3.00
C VAL A 69 0.48 8.36 -1.75
N GLU A 70 0.59 7.45 -0.79
CA GLU A 70 -0.26 7.47 0.41
C GLU A 70 -0.18 8.79 1.22
N PRO A 71 0.97 9.46 1.37
CA PRO A 71 1.04 10.73 2.10
C PRO A 71 0.15 11.83 1.52
N ALA A 72 -0.03 11.87 0.19
CA ALA A 72 -0.90 12.84 -0.47
C ALA A 72 -2.38 12.62 -0.12
N VAL A 73 -2.78 11.36 0.03
CA VAL A 73 -4.16 10.97 0.39
C VAL A 73 -4.40 11.11 1.88
N LEU A 74 -3.41 10.75 2.71
CA LEU A 74 -3.56 10.72 4.16
C LEU A 74 -3.40 12.12 4.81
N TYR A 75 -3.10 13.16 4.05
CA TYR A 75 -2.99 14.52 4.58
C TYR A 75 -4.35 15.05 5.06
N GLY A 76 -4.48 15.29 6.37
CA GLY A 76 -5.73 15.71 7.00
C GLY A 76 -6.87 14.69 6.83
N ALA A 77 -6.52 13.40 6.77
CA ALA A 77 -7.49 12.31 6.66
C ALA A 77 -8.29 12.09 7.95
N GLU A 78 -7.79 12.56 9.09
CA GLU A 78 -8.49 12.51 10.38
C GLU A 78 -9.90 13.14 10.32
N LEU A 79 -10.11 14.14 9.46
CA LEU A 79 -11.41 14.79 9.28
C LEU A 79 -12.39 13.98 8.41
N LEU A 80 -11.86 13.08 7.56
CA LEU A 80 -12.69 12.23 6.70
C LEU A 80 -13.48 11.18 7.49
N ALA A 81 -13.24 11.03 8.79
CA ALA A 81 -14.07 10.20 9.67
C ALA A 81 -15.55 10.60 9.66
N LEU A 82 -15.84 11.88 9.39
CA LEU A 82 -17.20 12.41 9.23
C LEU A 82 -17.79 12.19 7.84
N ALA A 83 -16.96 11.89 6.84
CA ALA A 83 -17.43 11.70 5.48
C ALA A 83 -18.13 10.34 5.30
N PRO A 84 -19.40 10.32 4.84
CA PRO A 84 -20.12 9.08 4.59
C PRO A 84 -19.37 8.20 3.59
N GLY A 85 -19.15 6.94 3.94
CA GLY A 85 -18.47 5.97 3.07
C GLY A 85 -16.98 6.21 2.84
N ALA A 86 -16.32 7.09 3.62
CA ALA A 86 -14.90 7.40 3.46
C ALA A 86 -13.99 6.16 3.52
N GLU A 87 -14.21 5.27 4.50
CA GLU A 87 -13.45 4.02 4.64
C GLU A 87 -13.53 3.19 3.35
N THR A 88 -14.74 2.97 2.83
CA THR A 88 -14.97 2.18 1.61
C THR A 88 -14.30 2.81 0.40
N ARG A 89 -14.52 4.11 0.16
CA ARG A 89 -13.98 4.81 -1.02
C ARG A 89 -12.45 4.89 -1.02
N LEU A 90 -11.84 5.07 0.14
CA LEU A 90 -10.38 5.02 0.29
C LEU A 90 -9.83 3.62 0.03
N ASN A 91 -10.50 2.58 0.52
CA ASN A 91 -10.11 1.19 0.26
C ASN A 91 -10.27 0.82 -1.22
N GLU A 92 -11.31 1.30 -1.89
CA GLU A 92 -11.52 1.11 -3.34
C GLU A 92 -10.44 1.80 -4.16
N LEU A 93 -10.05 3.03 -3.77
CA LEU A 93 -8.95 3.75 -4.38
C LEU A 93 -7.65 2.97 -4.30
N GLN A 94 -7.29 2.49 -3.09
CA GLN A 94 -6.09 1.68 -2.90
C GLN A 94 -6.16 0.36 -3.69
N ALA A 95 -7.33 -0.28 -3.74
CA ALA A 95 -7.52 -1.49 -4.52
C ALA A 95 -7.36 -1.26 -6.02
N ALA A 96 -7.78 -0.11 -6.54
CA ALA A 96 -7.56 0.25 -7.94
C ALA A 96 -6.07 0.40 -8.27
N TRP A 97 -5.29 1.02 -7.37
CA TRP A 97 -3.83 1.07 -7.49
C TRP A 97 -3.22 -0.32 -7.49
N ALA A 98 -3.65 -1.16 -6.54
CA ALA A 98 -3.11 -2.50 -6.40
C ALA A 98 -3.36 -3.36 -7.64
N ARG A 99 -4.60 -3.34 -8.14
CA ARG A 99 -4.97 -4.05 -9.38
C ARG A 99 -4.19 -3.54 -10.59
N THR A 100 -3.81 -2.27 -10.63
CA THR A 100 -3.01 -1.72 -11.73
C THR A 100 -1.60 -2.30 -11.71
N ILE A 101 -0.93 -2.31 -10.55
CA ILE A 101 0.41 -2.91 -10.38
C ILE A 101 0.40 -4.41 -10.71
N LEU A 102 -0.65 -5.11 -10.27
CA LEU A 102 -0.86 -6.54 -10.52
C LEU A 102 -1.26 -6.89 -11.96
N GLY A 103 -1.51 -5.89 -12.83
CA GLY A 103 -1.97 -6.12 -14.21
C GLY A 103 -3.44 -6.57 -14.33
N ALA A 104 -4.23 -6.43 -13.26
CA ALA A 104 -5.64 -6.85 -13.17
C ALA A 104 -6.65 -5.71 -13.37
N ARG A 105 -6.27 -4.62 -14.05
CA ARG A 105 -7.10 -3.40 -14.20
C ARG A 105 -8.47 -3.68 -14.82
N ASN A 106 -8.55 -4.62 -15.76
CA ASN A 106 -9.78 -4.93 -16.49
C ASN A 106 -10.64 -6.03 -15.82
N ASP A 107 -10.11 -6.72 -14.82
CA ASP A 107 -10.73 -7.90 -14.19
C ASP A 107 -11.34 -7.57 -12.81
N LEU A 108 -11.93 -6.36 -12.70
CA LEU A 108 -12.41 -5.77 -11.44
C LEU A 108 -13.44 -6.63 -10.68
N ARG A 109 -14.24 -7.42 -11.39
CA ARG A 109 -15.29 -8.28 -10.81
C ARG A 109 -14.73 -9.57 -10.21
N ASN A 110 -13.61 -10.06 -10.73
CA ASN A 110 -13.04 -11.34 -10.35
C ASN A 110 -11.96 -11.20 -9.27
N VAL A 111 -11.34 -10.02 -9.14
CA VAL A 111 -10.23 -9.81 -8.19
C VAL A 111 -10.72 -9.08 -6.95
N SER A 112 -10.68 -9.76 -5.80
CA SER A 112 -11.04 -9.16 -4.51
C SER A 112 -10.10 -8.00 -4.19
N ALA A 113 -10.68 -6.83 -3.88
CA ALA A 113 -9.96 -5.62 -3.51
C ALA A 113 -8.99 -5.85 -2.34
N ARG A 114 -9.44 -6.61 -1.33
CA ARG A 114 -8.67 -6.92 -0.13
C ARG A 114 -7.46 -7.81 -0.45
N LEU A 115 -7.64 -8.80 -1.34
CA LEU A 115 -6.54 -9.66 -1.80
C LEU A 115 -5.51 -8.85 -2.58
N SER A 116 -5.93 -7.99 -3.51
CA SER A 116 -5.01 -7.17 -4.29
C SER A 116 -4.10 -6.31 -3.43
N VAL A 117 -4.68 -5.59 -2.46
CA VAL A 117 -3.91 -4.73 -1.54
C VAL A 117 -2.93 -5.55 -0.71
N ARG A 118 -3.38 -6.73 -0.24
CA ARG A 118 -2.61 -7.57 0.66
C ARG A 118 -1.46 -8.30 -0.06
N GLU A 119 -1.65 -8.70 -1.32
CA GLU A 119 -0.58 -9.27 -2.16
C GLU A 119 0.59 -8.29 -2.36
N LEU A 120 0.32 -6.99 -2.46
CA LEU A 120 1.36 -5.97 -2.56
C LEU A 120 2.09 -5.66 -1.24
N GLY A 121 1.77 -6.38 -0.16
CA GLY A 121 2.46 -6.24 1.13
C GLY A 121 2.24 -4.89 1.79
N TRP A 122 1.18 -4.16 1.43
CA TRP A 122 0.90 -2.86 2.03
C TRP A 122 0.44 -3.01 3.49
N PRO A 123 0.96 -2.19 4.41
CA PRO A 123 0.86 -2.45 5.84
C PRO A 123 -0.55 -2.26 6.39
N LEU A 124 -1.29 -1.28 5.87
CA LEU A 124 -2.67 -0.98 6.26
C LEU A 124 -3.48 -0.60 5.02
N ARG A 125 -4.77 -0.92 5.06
CA ARG A 125 -5.71 -0.37 4.09
C ARG A 125 -5.86 1.14 4.31
N LEU A 126 -6.07 1.93 3.25
CA LEU A 126 -6.18 3.40 3.36
C LEU A 126 -7.31 3.84 4.32
N GLY A 127 -8.45 3.16 4.30
CA GLY A 127 -9.55 3.42 5.24
C GLY A 127 -9.14 3.13 6.69
N THR A 128 -8.40 2.06 6.92
CA THR A 128 -7.84 1.71 8.24
C THR A 128 -6.75 2.71 8.67
N ALA A 129 -5.93 3.19 7.75
CA ALA A 129 -4.93 4.23 7.99
C ALA A 129 -5.57 5.60 8.32
N MET A 130 -6.72 5.91 7.72
CA MET A 130 -7.55 7.04 8.11
C MET A 130 -8.05 6.90 9.55
N ILE A 131 -8.60 5.74 9.93
CA ILE A 131 -9.04 5.45 11.31
C ILE A 131 -7.88 5.63 12.30
N LEU A 132 -6.72 5.05 11.98
CA LEU A 132 -5.49 5.22 12.77
C LEU A 132 -5.17 6.71 12.99
N LYS A 133 -5.19 7.53 11.93
CA LYS A 133 -4.91 8.97 12.04
C LYS A 133 -5.95 9.68 12.90
N THR A 134 -7.23 9.36 12.75
CA THR A 134 -8.32 9.92 13.57
C THR A 134 -8.10 9.61 15.06
N ILE A 135 -7.80 8.36 15.41
CA ILE A 135 -7.59 7.94 16.80
C ILE A 135 -6.34 8.60 17.40
N LEU A 136 -5.24 8.67 16.64
CA LEU A 136 -4.04 9.35 17.09
C LEU A 136 -4.25 10.85 17.25
N PHE A 137 -5.02 11.47 16.37
CA PHE A 137 -5.34 12.90 16.47
C PHE A 137 -6.25 13.18 17.68
N PHE A 138 -7.25 12.33 17.95
CA PHE A 138 -8.08 12.40 19.14
C PHE A 138 -7.24 12.36 20.43
N ASN A 139 -6.35 11.37 20.54
CA ASN A 139 -5.46 11.25 21.71
C ASN A 139 -4.43 12.37 21.79
N LYS A 140 -3.96 12.91 20.66
CA LYS A 140 -3.09 14.09 20.62
C LYS A 140 -3.78 15.31 21.23
N ILE A 141 -5.08 15.48 20.98
CA ILE A 141 -5.87 16.57 21.58
C ILE A 141 -6.04 16.34 23.08
N LEU A 142 -6.31 15.10 23.51
CA LEU A 142 -6.42 14.78 24.94
C LEU A 142 -5.11 15.05 25.71
N LEU A 143 -3.96 14.90 25.08
CA LEU A 143 -2.65 15.23 25.66
C LEU A 143 -2.34 16.74 25.69
N LEU A 144 -3.21 17.62 25.21
CA LEU A 144 -2.99 19.07 25.36
C LEU A 144 -3.18 19.50 26.83
N PRO A 145 -2.64 20.68 27.23
CA PRO A 145 -2.94 21.27 28.52
C PRO A 145 -4.45 21.41 28.75
N ASP A 146 -4.90 21.33 30.01
CA ASP A 146 -6.34 21.30 30.32
C ASP A 146 -7.10 22.56 29.92
N LEU A 147 -6.42 23.71 29.91
CA LEU A 147 -6.98 25.00 29.51
C LEU A 147 -6.78 25.28 28.01
N HIS A 148 -6.22 24.34 27.25
CA HIS A 148 -6.03 24.53 25.81
C HIS A 148 -7.40 24.56 25.09
N PRO A 149 -7.68 25.58 24.26
CA PRO A 149 -9.01 25.78 23.69
C PRO A 149 -9.52 24.56 22.90
N VAL A 150 -8.64 23.91 22.13
CA VAL A 150 -9.00 22.71 21.35
C VAL A 150 -9.40 21.52 22.26
N LYS A 151 -8.77 21.37 23.44
CA LYS A 151 -9.13 20.31 24.39
C LYS A 151 -10.46 20.61 25.06
N THR A 152 -10.70 21.87 25.41
CA THR A 152 -12.00 22.33 25.92
C THR A 152 -13.11 22.08 24.90
N LEU A 153 -12.90 22.44 23.63
CA LEU A 153 -13.85 22.17 22.55
C LEU A 153 -14.09 20.66 22.35
N LEU A 154 -13.06 19.83 22.47
CA LEU A 154 -13.22 18.37 22.40
C LEU A 154 -14.13 17.86 23.53
N ARG A 155 -13.92 18.31 24.77
CA ARG A 155 -14.73 17.93 25.93
C ARG A 155 -16.19 18.33 25.73
N LEU A 156 -16.44 19.56 25.28
CA LEU A 156 -17.79 20.04 24.97
C LEU A 156 -18.41 19.21 23.84
N ALA A 157 -17.68 18.95 22.76
CA ALA A 157 -18.17 18.18 21.61
C ALA A 157 -18.54 16.73 21.95
N LEU A 158 -17.93 16.14 23.00
CA LEU A 158 -18.29 14.81 23.51
C LEU A 158 -19.55 14.81 24.38
N GLN A 159 -19.95 15.97 24.92
CA GLN A 159 -21.15 16.13 25.75
C GLN A 159 -22.38 16.53 24.93
N LEU A 160 -22.18 17.01 23.70
CA LEU A 160 -23.29 17.39 22.83
C LEU A 160 -24.06 16.14 22.35
N PRO A 161 -25.40 16.23 22.23
CA PRO A 161 -26.23 15.12 21.77
C PRO A 161 -26.17 14.92 20.24
N CYS A 162 -25.48 15.81 19.50
CA CYS A 162 -25.34 15.72 18.05
C CYS A 162 -24.11 14.91 17.62
N GLU A 163 -24.15 14.35 16.41
CA GLU A 163 -22.98 13.74 15.80
C GLU A 163 -21.92 14.82 15.54
N SER A 164 -20.73 14.61 16.11
CA SER A 164 -19.59 15.51 16.02
C SER A 164 -18.36 14.69 15.61
N TRP A 165 -17.30 15.36 15.16
CA TRP A 165 -16.04 14.67 14.89
C TRP A 165 -15.54 13.89 16.11
N ALA A 166 -15.72 14.46 17.31
CA ALA A 166 -15.28 13.86 18.56
C ALA A 166 -16.06 12.59 18.90
N SER A 167 -17.39 12.62 18.78
CA SER A 167 -18.23 11.44 19.01
C SER A 167 -17.98 10.37 17.95
N ARG A 168 -17.73 10.77 16.69
CA ARG A 168 -17.32 9.85 15.61
C ARG A 168 -15.96 9.19 15.86
N ALA A 169 -14.96 9.96 16.29
CA ALA A 169 -13.64 9.43 16.65
C ALA A 169 -13.74 8.46 17.83
N ARG A 170 -14.54 8.78 18.85
CA ARG A 170 -14.82 7.89 19.98
C ARG A 170 -15.57 6.63 19.55
N ALA A 171 -16.50 6.73 18.61
CA ALA A 171 -17.20 5.58 18.05
C ALA A 171 -16.25 4.64 17.29
N LEU A 172 -15.28 5.17 16.53
CA LEU A 172 -14.25 4.36 15.86
C LEU A 172 -13.35 3.59 16.85
N MET A 173 -13.06 4.16 18.02
CA MET A 173 -12.34 3.46 19.09
C MET A 173 -13.15 2.30 19.69
N ASN A 174 -14.47 2.33 19.56
CA ASN A 174 -15.41 1.32 20.05
C ASN A 174 -16.06 0.53 18.90
N ASP A 175 -15.42 0.49 17.72
CA ASP A 175 -15.97 -0.20 16.56
C ASP A 175 -16.14 -1.70 16.88
N PRO A 176 -17.35 -2.28 16.69
CA PRO A 176 -17.64 -3.67 17.04
C PRO A 176 -16.83 -4.68 16.20
N ARG A 177 -16.22 -4.25 15.09
CA ARG A 177 -15.34 -5.09 14.28
C ARG A 177 -13.96 -5.30 14.92
N LEU A 178 -13.60 -4.49 15.91
CA LEU A 178 -12.34 -4.62 16.64
C LEU A 178 -12.42 -5.79 17.63
N ALA A 179 -11.29 -6.48 17.84
CA ALA A 179 -11.19 -7.54 18.84
C ALA A 179 -11.46 -7.04 20.28
N SER A 180 -11.11 -5.79 20.54
CA SER A 180 -11.43 -5.08 21.78
C SER A 180 -11.50 -3.56 21.53
N PRO A 181 -12.23 -2.82 22.38
CA PRO A 181 -12.22 -1.36 22.34
C PRO A 181 -10.81 -0.81 22.51
N ILE A 182 -10.47 0.24 21.74
CA ILE A 182 -9.18 0.92 21.86
C ILE A 182 -9.27 1.88 23.05
N PRO A 183 -8.48 1.67 24.13
CA PRO A 183 -8.47 2.60 25.26
C PRO A 183 -7.86 3.94 24.83
N THR A 184 -8.21 5.04 25.49
CA THR A 184 -7.46 6.29 25.34
C THR A 184 -6.02 6.12 25.85
N ILE A 185 -5.16 7.07 25.49
CA ILE A 185 -3.78 7.11 25.96
C ILE A 185 -3.66 7.20 27.50
N PHE A 186 -4.69 7.70 28.19
CA PHE A 186 -4.77 7.73 29.65
C PHE A 186 -5.31 6.42 30.23
N GLU A 187 -6.21 5.75 29.53
CA GLU A 187 -6.80 4.45 29.93
C GLU A 187 -5.84 3.27 29.67
N TRP A 188 -4.82 3.44 28.82
CA TRP A 188 -3.92 2.36 28.40
C TRP A 188 -2.98 1.85 29.52
N GLY A 189 -2.64 2.67 30.51
CA GLY A 189 -1.87 2.25 31.71
C GLY A 189 -0.36 1.98 31.51
N GLU A 190 0.11 1.79 30.28
CA GLU A 190 1.54 1.52 29.96
C GLU A 190 2.44 2.78 29.96
N ILE A 191 1.83 3.97 29.93
CA ILE A 191 2.55 5.25 29.99
C ILE A 191 2.40 5.83 31.41
N PRO A 192 3.50 6.05 32.15
CA PRO A 192 3.43 6.62 33.49
C PRO A 192 2.76 8.00 33.50
N ASP A 193 1.93 8.26 34.50
CA ASP A 193 1.20 9.53 34.65
C ASP A 193 2.11 10.75 34.66
N GLY A 194 3.28 10.65 35.32
CA GLY A 194 4.28 11.71 35.31
C GLY A 194 4.77 12.06 33.89
N LEU A 195 4.89 11.06 33.00
CA LEU A 195 5.27 11.30 31.61
C LEU A 195 4.12 11.92 30.81
N LEU A 196 2.86 11.57 31.11
CA LEU A 196 1.69 12.19 30.50
C LEU A 196 1.53 13.66 30.91
N GLN A 197 1.86 14.00 32.16
CA GLN A 197 1.89 15.39 32.63
C GLN A 197 2.96 16.21 31.90
N VAL A 198 4.17 15.66 31.73
CA VAL A 198 5.24 16.31 30.96
C VAL A 198 4.85 16.44 29.49
N ALA A 199 4.22 15.41 28.90
CA ALA A 199 3.72 15.44 27.52
C ALA A 199 2.70 16.57 27.28
N ALA A 200 1.99 17.03 28.31
CA ALA A 200 1.09 18.16 28.19
C ALA A 200 1.82 19.47 27.86
N GLN A 201 3.05 19.65 28.37
CA GLN A 201 3.84 20.85 28.18
C GLN A 201 4.87 20.72 27.05
N ASP A 202 5.43 19.52 26.87
CA ASP A 202 6.50 19.27 25.90
C ASP A 202 5.99 18.51 24.66
N ALA A 203 6.17 19.12 23.49
CA ALA A 203 5.74 18.56 22.20
C ALA A 203 6.53 17.31 21.77
N ALA A 204 7.81 17.21 22.11
CA ALA A 204 8.64 16.05 21.80
C ALA A 204 8.25 14.86 22.67
N VAL A 205 8.05 15.08 23.97
CA VAL A 205 7.55 14.04 24.89
C VAL A 205 6.16 13.57 24.47
N ARG A 206 5.28 14.50 24.06
CA ARG A 206 3.97 14.17 23.50
C ARG A 206 4.05 13.29 22.26
N LYS A 207 4.94 13.62 21.33
CA LYS A 207 5.16 12.83 20.12
C LYS A 207 5.64 11.42 20.45
N ASN A 208 6.53 11.28 21.43
CA ASN A 208 7.03 9.98 21.88
C ASN A 208 5.94 9.15 22.58
N ALA A 209 5.13 9.76 23.45
CA ALA A 209 3.99 9.11 24.09
C ALA A 209 2.98 8.59 23.05
N LEU A 210 2.62 9.43 22.06
CA LEU A 210 1.74 9.03 20.95
C LEU A 210 2.35 7.93 20.07
N ARG A 211 3.67 7.93 19.87
CA ARG A 211 4.36 6.87 19.11
C ARG A 211 4.27 5.53 19.87
N ARG A 212 4.51 5.53 21.19
CA ARG A 212 4.37 4.34 22.03
C ARG A 212 2.94 3.82 22.02
N TYR A 213 1.96 4.69 22.22
CA TYR A 213 0.54 4.35 22.14
C TYR A 213 0.13 3.80 20.76
N LYS A 214 0.60 4.43 19.68
CA LYS A 214 0.38 3.93 18.31
C LYS A 214 0.84 2.48 18.17
N VAL A 215 2.09 2.19 18.53
CA VAL A 215 2.71 0.87 18.31
C VAL A 215 2.20 -0.17 19.31
N GLY A 216 1.96 0.22 20.55
CA GLY A 216 1.60 -0.68 21.63
C GLY A 216 0.13 -1.13 21.62
N VAL A 217 -0.81 -0.30 21.15
CA VAL A 217 -2.24 -0.66 21.18
C VAL A 217 -2.99 -0.41 19.87
N VAL A 218 -2.86 0.77 19.27
CA VAL A 218 -3.73 1.14 18.14
C VAL A 218 -3.39 0.34 16.88
N LEU A 219 -2.11 0.31 16.49
CA LEU A 219 -1.67 -0.36 15.27
C LEU A 219 -1.90 -1.88 15.32
N PRO A 220 -1.59 -2.61 16.41
CA PRO A 220 -1.89 -4.04 16.50
C PRO A 220 -3.37 -4.37 16.28
N LEU A 221 -4.28 -3.63 16.93
CA LEU A 221 -5.72 -3.86 16.81
C LEU A 221 -6.24 -3.59 15.38
N LEU A 222 -5.78 -2.50 14.76
CA LEU A 222 -6.15 -2.18 13.38
C LEU A 222 -5.52 -3.13 12.35
N THR A 223 -4.32 -3.64 12.62
CA THR A 223 -3.67 -4.66 11.78
C THR A 223 -4.42 -5.98 11.88
N ALA A 224 -4.91 -6.35 13.08
CA ALA A 224 -5.76 -7.53 13.27
C ALA A 224 -7.09 -7.41 12.51
N LEU A 225 -7.71 -6.22 12.53
CA LEU A 225 -8.91 -5.92 11.74
C LEU A 225 -8.68 -6.12 10.24
N ASP A 226 -7.55 -5.62 9.71
CA ASP A 226 -7.19 -5.81 8.30
C ASP A 226 -6.87 -7.28 7.97
N ARG A 227 -6.22 -8.00 8.89
CA ARG A 227 -5.93 -9.43 8.77
C ARG A 227 -7.21 -10.25 8.68
N GLU A 228 -8.19 -9.99 9.53
CA GLU A 228 -9.49 -10.67 9.50
C GLU A 228 -10.21 -10.39 8.17
N ALA A 229 -10.22 -9.14 7.72
CA ALA A 229 -10.81 -8.76 6.44
C ALA A 229 -10.15 -9.49 5.26
N TYR A 230 -8.84 -9.75 5.33
CA TYR A 230 -8.10 -10.56 4.37
C TYR A 230 -8.46 -12.05 4.46
N LEU A 231 -8.48 -12.64 5.67
CA LEU A 231 -8.80 -14.07 5.85
C LEU A 231 -10.17 -14.42 5.25
N GLN A 232 -11.15 -13.54 5.42
CA GLN A 232 -12.45 -13.68 4.77
C GLN A 232 -12.33 -13.71 3.24
N ALA A 233 -11.51 -12.83 2.67
CA ALA A 233 -11.31 -12.73 1.23
C ALA A 233 -10.47 -13.89 0.66
N SER A 234 -9.56 -14.48 1.44
CA SER A 234 -8.68 -15.57 1.01
C SER A 234 -9.37 -16.92 0.91
N THR A 235 -10.61 -17.03 1.40
CA THR A 235 -11.48 -18.20 1.16
C THR A 235 -11.99 -18.31 -0.28
N LYS A 236 -11.76 -17.28 -1.10
CA LYS A 236 -12.13 -17.24 -2.53
C LYS A 236 -11.58 -18.48 -3.26
N GLN A 237 -12.46 -19.14 -4.01
CA GLN A 237 -12.09 -20.23 -4.91
C GLN A 237 -11.42 -19.71 -6.18
N LEU A 238 -10.42 -20.46 -6.66
CA LEU A 238 -9.67 -20.20 -7.89
C LEU A 238 -9.90 -21.36 -8.86
N PRO A 239 -10.94 -21.30 -9.71
CA PRO A 239 -11.38 -22.45 -10.48
C PRO A 239 -10.32 -23.06 -11.39
N GLY A 240 -9.47 -22.24 -12.04
CA GLY A 240 -8.39 -22.77 -12.89
C GLY A 240 -7.24 -23.42 -12.13
N LEU A 241 -7.14 -23.20 -10.81
CA LEU A 241 -6.13 -23.82 -9.94
C LEU A 241 -6.70 -24.94 -9.07
N ASP A 242 -8.03 -25.13 -9.08
CA ASP A 242 -8.75 -26.09 -8.25
C ASP A 242 -8.42 -25.99 -6.75
N CYS A 243 -8.27 -24.75 -6.26
CA CYS A 243 -7.92 -24.50 -4.86
C CYS A 243 -8.51 -23.18 -4.36
N ARG A 244 -8.51 -23.00 -3.03
CA ARG A 244 -8.76 -21.70 -2.40
C ARG A 244 -7.49 -20.86 -2.41
N PHE A 245 -7.66 -19.53 -2.40
CA PHE A 245 -6.52 -18.62 -2.39
C PHE A 245 -5.61 -18.82 -1.17
N ASN A 246 -6.17 -19.05 0.01
CA ASN A 246 -5.41 -19.34 1.23
C ASN A 246 -4.59 -20.65 1.20
N GLN A 247 -4.83 -21.53 0.22
CA GLN A 247 -4.03 -22.75 0.02
C GLN A 247 -2.76 -22.48 -0.81
N LEU A 248 -2.59 -21.28 -1.39
CA LEU A 248 -1.43 -20.88 -2.21
C LEU A 248 -0.25 -20.28 -1.40
N ASP A 249 -0.19 -20.55 -0.10
CA ASP A 249 0.76 -20.01 0.91
C ASP A 249 0.50 -18.56 1.35
N ASP A 250 0.51 -18.36 2.67
CA ASP A 250 0.11 -17.17 3.43
C ASP A 250 1.32 -16.30 3.88
N THR A 251 2.56 -16.67 3.53
CA THR A 251 3.78 -15.96 3.98
C THR A 251 4.19 -14.77 3.09
N GLN A 252 3.32 -13.76 3.01
CA GLN A 252 3.45 -12.60 2.11
C GLN A 252 4.64 -11.67 2.35
N GLU A 253 5.15 -11.55 3.59
CA GLU A 253 6.34 -10.71 3.85
C GLU A 253 7.58 -11.28 3.18
N ARG A 254 7.68 -12.60 3.02
CA ARG A 254 8.78 -13.24 2.28
C ARG A 254 8.58 -13.12 0.77
N PHE A 255 7.34 -13.02 0.31
CA PHE A 255 6.98 -13.15 -1.09
C PHE A 255 7.51 -12.01 -1.98
N ILE A 256 7.38 -10.73 -1.57
CA ILE A 256 7.92 -9.61 -2.35
C ILE A 256 9.45 -9.68 -2.42
N HIS A 257 10.10 -10.06 -1.31
CA HIS A 257 11.56 -10.24 -1.26
C HIS A 257 12.02 -11.47 -2.08
N GLN A 258 11.25 -12.54 -2.09
CA GLN A 258 11.47 -13.71 -2.96
C GLN A 258 11.35 -13.33 -4.44
N LEU A 259 10.33 -12.53 -4.81
CA LEU A 259 10.16 -12.02 -6.17
C LEU A 259 11.35 -11.15 -6.62
N LEU A 260 11.93 -10.35 -5.72
CA LEU A 260 13.18 -9.60 -6.00
C LEU A 260 14.35 -10.54 -6.32
N SER A 261 14.47 -11.67 -5.62
CA SER A 261 15.52 -12.68 -5.89
C SER A 261 15.36 -13.38 -7.24
N ILE A 262 14.11 -13.53 -7.71
CA ILE A 262 13.78 -14.20 -8.98
C ILE A 262 13.91 -13.23 -10.16
N GLY A 263 13.58 -11.96 -9.99
CA GLY A 263 13.53 -10.99 -11.09
C GLY A 263 14.87 -10.65 -11.75
N HIS A 264 16.00 -11.01 -11.14
CA HIS A 264 17.29 -10.99 -11.85
C HIS A 264 17.41 -12.07 -12.95
N LYS A 265 16.55 -13.09 -12.91
CA LYS A 265 16.59 -14.27 -13.79
C LYS A 265 15.45 -14.31 -14.80
N THR A 266 14.52 -13.35 -14.77
CA THR A 266 13.32 -13.34 -15.63
C THR A 266 12.79 -11.91 -15.82
N SER A 267 11.99 -11.69 -16.86
CA SER A 267 11.34 -10.40 -17.11
C SER A 267 10.27 -10.11 -16.06
N TRP A 268 10.20 -8.87 -15.58
CA TRP A 268 9.14 -8.41 -14.69
C TRP A 268 7.74 -8.56 -15.28
N ARG A 269 7.64 -8.53 -16.63
CA ARG A 269 6.39 -8.84 -17.34
C ARG A 269 5.88 -10.25 -16.99
N ASN A 270 6.77 -11.24 -16.92
CA ASN A 270 6.40 -12.64 -16.65
C ASN A 270 6.01 -12.82 -15.18
N ILE A 271 6.64 -12.07 -14.28
CA ILE A 271 6.22 -11.98 -12.88
C ILE A 271 4.81 -11.37 -12.76
N ARG A 272 4.52 -10.28 -13.49
CA ARG A 272 3.17 -9.67 -13.51
C ARG A 272 2.11 -10.65 -13.99
N LEU A 273 2.40 -11.37 -15.07
CA LEU A 273 1.52 -12.38 -15.68
C LEU A 273 1.23 -13.53 -14.72
N TRP A 274 2.27 -14.07 -14.09
CA TRP A 274 2.12 -15.11 -13.10
C TRP A 274 1.31 -14.62 -11.89
N TRP A 275 1.55 -13.38 -11.44
CA TRP A 275 0.80 -12.81 -10.31
C TRP A 275 -0.69 -12.65 -10.64
N LEU A 276 -1.00 -12.23 -11.86
CA LEU A 276 -2.36 -12.18 -12.39
C LEU A 276 -3.02 -13.57 -12.37
N ILE A 277 -2.30 -14.63 -12.77
CA ILE A 277 -2.79 -16.01 -12.68
C ILE A 277 -3.06 -16.41 -11.23
N ARG A 278 -2.14 -16.12 -10.30
CA ARG A 278 -2.29 -16.41 -8.87
C ARG A 278 -3.56 -15.79 -8.28
N ILE A 279 -3.83 -14.51 -8.55
CA ILE A 279 -4.96 -13.79 -7.94
C ILE A 279 -6.31 -14.07 -8.62
N THR A 280 -6.30 -14.42 -9.92
CA THR A 280 -7.52 -14.69 -10.69
C THR A 280 -7.87 -16.18 -10.78
N GLY A 281 -6.88 -17.06 -10.73
CA GLY A 281 -7.01 -18.46 -11.13
C GLY A 281 -7.28 -18.63 -12.63
N LYS A 282 -6.87 -17.66 -13.46
CA LYS A 282 -7.12 -17.66 -14.90
C LYS A 282 -5.86 -17.37 -15.70
N TRP A 283 -5.74 -17.99 -16.85
CA TRP A 283 -4.68 -17.71 -17.82
C TRP A 283 -5.02 -16.44 -18.60
N PRO A 284 -4.12 -15.46 -18.70
CA PRO A 284 -4.44 -14.16 -19.25
C PRO A 284 -4.34 -14.15 -20.78
N VAL A 285 -5.15 -14.98 -21.46
CA VAL A 285 -5.31 -15.08 -22.92
C VAL A 285 -5.40 -13.72 -23.63
N PRO A 286 -6.06 -12.66 -23.09
CA PRO A 286 -6.06 -11.34 -23.72
C PRO A 286 -4.67 -10.72 -23.96
N LEU A 287 -3.63 -11.19 -23.28
CA LEU A 287 -2.24 -10.77 -23.49
C LEU A 287 -1.54 -11.57 -24.61
N PHE A 288 -2.22 -12.57 -25.18
CA PHE A 288 -1.77 -13.48 -26.24
C PHE A 288 -2.68 -13.46 -27.49
N ALA A 289 -3.97 -13.14 -27.33
CA ALA A 289 -4.99 -13.15 -28.39
C ALA A 289 -6.19 -12.22 -28.04
N THR A 290 -7.12 -12.01 -28.97
CA THR A 290 -8.40 -11.36 -28.66
C THR A 290 -9.31 -12.34 -27.90
N GLY A 291 -9.40 -12.22 -26.57
CA GLY A 291 -10.23 -13.12 -25.77
C GLY A 291 -10.32 -12.74 -24.29
N ASN A 292 -11.15 -13.47 -23.54
CA ASN A 292 -11.24 -13.37 -22.09
C ASN A 292 -10.23 -14.31 -21.41
N CYS A 293 -9.84 -14.02 -20.17
CA CYS A 293 -9.02 -14.93 -19.38
C CYS A 293 -9.73 -16.29 -19.20
N VAL A 294 -9.01 -17.40 -19.39
CA VAL A 294 -9.57 -18.77 -19.37
C VAL A 294 -9.14 -19.56 -18.14
N THR A 295 -9.94 -20.51 -17.70
CA THR A 295 -9.63 -21.41 -16.57
C THR A 295 -9.03 -22.75 -17.03
N THR A 296 -9.19 -23.08 -18.30
CA THR A 296 -8.65 -24.29 -18.95
C THR A 296 -7.91 -23.90 -20.22
N LEU A 297 -6.91 -24.69 -20.59
CA LEU A 297 -6.13 -24.54 -21.81
C LEU A 297 -6.49 -25.68 -22.77
N PRO A 298 -6.52 -25.43 -24.09
CA PRO A 298 -6.96 -26.41 -25.08
C PRO A 298 -6.02 -27.63 -25.13
N CYS A 299 -4.71 -27.42 -24.94
CA CYS A 299 -3.74 -28.49 -24.84
C CYS A 299 -2.52 -28.08 -23.99
N CYS A 300 -1.83 -29.07 -23.44
CA CYS A 300 -0.50 -28.90 -22.87
C CYS A 300 0.53 -28.90 -24.00
N SER A 301 1.29 -27.81 -24.17
CA SER A 301 2.39 -27.76 -25.14
C SER A 301 3.51 -28.77 -24.86
N ARG A 302 3.54 -29.39 -23.66
CA ARG A 302 4.62 -30.29 -23.23
C ARG A 302 4.23 -31.77 -23.22
N CYS A 303 3.07 -32.13 -22.67
CA CYS A 303 2.62 -33.53 -22.65
C CYS A 303 1.52 -33.85 -23.68
N GLY A 304 1.01 -32.85 -24.40
CA GLY A 304 -0.04 -33.01 -25.40
C GLY A 304 -1.44 -33.30 -24.84
N LEU A 305 -1.63 -33.36 -23.52
CA LEU A 305 -2.96 -33.54 -22.92
C LEU A 305 -3.90 -32.39 -23.31
N GLU A 306 -5.12 -32.73 -23.71
CA GLU A 306 -6.15 -31.77 -24.10
C GLU A 306 -6.97 -31.29 -22.89
N GLU A 307 -7.57 -30.10 -22.99
CA GLU A 307 -8.48 -29.50 -22.00
C GLU A 307 -7.96 -29.46 -20.54
N ILE A 308 -6.70 -29.09 -20.37
CA ILE A 308 -6.04 -29.08 -19.06
C ILE A 308 -6.44 -27.85 -18.20
N ALA A 309 -6.52 -28.04 -16.88
CA ALA A 309 -6.58 -26.94 -15.92
C ALA A 309 -5.19 -26.31 -15.68
N LEU A 310 -5.14 -25.11 -15.10
CA LEU A 310 -3.86 -24.41 -14.87
C LEU A 310 -3.01 -25.08 -13.78
N ASN A 311 -3.64 -25.78 -12.84
CA ASN A 311 -2.92 -26.59 -11.85
C ASN A 311 -2.07 -27.70 -12.49
N HIS A 312 -2.46 -28.23 -13.66
CA HIS A 312 -1.66 -29.21 -14.40
C HIS A 312 -0.34 -28.61 -14.89
N VAL A 313 -0.40 -27.37 -15.36
CA VAL A 313 0.75 -26.64 -15.91
C VAL A 313 1.66 -26.10 -14.80
N LEU A 314 1.07 -25.59 -13.73
CA LEU A 314 1.81 -24.94 -12.62
C LEU A 314 2.20 -25.91 -11.49
N GLY A 315 1.49 -27.03 -11.35
CA GLY A 315 1.56 -27.96 -10.23
C GLY A 315 2.60 -29.07 -10.34
N GLN A 316 3.63 -28.90 -11.18
CA GLN A 316 4.77 -29.83 -11.36
C GLN A 316 4.46 -31.24 -11.86
N THR A 317 3.20 -31.66 -11.93
CA THR A 317 2.83 -33.03 -12.31
C THR A 317 3.11 -33.36 -13.78
N CYS A 318 3.22 -32.34 -14.63
CA CYS A 318 3.46 -32.51 -16.06
C CYS A 318 4.93 -32.36 -16.46
N CYS A 319 5.72 -31.54 -15.74
CA CYS A 319 7.05 -31.11 -16.21
C CYS A 319 7.99 -30.70 -15.09
N ASP A 320 9.18 -31.30 -15.04
CA ASP A 320 10.36 -30.58 -14.55
C ASP A 320 10.72 -29.57 -15.64
N PRO A 321 10.67 -28.24 -15.40
CA PRO A 321 11.17 -27.31 -16.38
C PRO A 321 12.66 -27.61 -16.56
N ALA A 322 13.07 -28.04 -17.76
CA ALA A 322 14.49 -28.11 -18.09
C ALA A 322 15.10 -26.77 -17.69
N GLU A 323 16.17 -26.79 -16.88
CA GLU A 323 16.96 -25.60 -16.56
C GLU A 323 17.66 -25.15 -17.85
N THR A 324 16.92 -24.60 -18.79
CA THR A 324 17.53 -23.98 -19.96
C THR A 324 18.17 -22.71 -19.47
N SER A 325 19.50 -22.78 -19.35
CA SER A 325 20.46 -21.68 -19.26
C SER A 325 20.11 -20.48 -20.18
N GLU A 326 19.27 -20.69 -21.19
CA GLU A 326 18.82 -19.74 -22.22
C GLU A 326 17.65 -18.81 -21.83
N MET A 327 16.93 -19.03 -20.73
CA MET A 327 15.86 -18.09 -20.31
C MET A 327 16.37 -16.73 -19.80
N GLN A 328 17.69 -16.49 -19.84
CA GLN A 328 18.33 -15.22 -19.50
C GLN A 328 18.11 -14.10 -20.54
N SER A 329 17.53 -14.41 -21.71
CA SER A 329 17.56 -13.50 -22.86
C SER A 329 16.22 -12.88 -23.26
N ILE A 330 15.36 -12.41 -22.34
CA ILE A 330 14.05 -11.89 -22.79
C ILE A 330 13.64 -10.52 -22.24
N PHE A 331 14.40 -9.52 -22.69
CA PHE A 331 13.96 -8.14 -22.88
C PHE A 331 13.56 -7.84 -24.34
N SER A 332 13.60 -8.82 -25.24
CA SER A 332 13.13 -8.60 -26.61
C SER A 332 11.60 -8.52 -26.60
N ALA A 333 11.07 -7.42 -27.12
CA ALA A 333 9.64 -7.11 -27.20
C ALA A 333 8.81 -8.08 -28.09
N ARG A 334 9.31 -9.29 -28.38
CA ARG A 334 8.74 -10.27 -29.32
C ARG A 334 8.96 -11.70 -28.83
N GLN A 335 8.40 -12.05 -27.68
CA GLN A 335 8.23 -13.47 -27.34
C GLN A 335 7.15 -14.07 -28.22
N THR A 336 7.41 -15.28 -28.73
CA THR A 336 6.33 -16.11 -29.29
C THR A 336 5.37 -16.54 -28.15
N ALA A 337 4.15 -16.96 -28.50
CA ALA A 337 3.18 -17.39 -27.50
C ALA A 337 3.71 -18.56 -26.65
N ASP A 338 4.47 -19.45 -27.28
CA ASP A 338 5.08 -20.63 -26.65
C ASP A 338 6.23 -20.27 -25.71
N GLU A 339 7.12 -19.35 -26.10
CA GLU A 339 8.21 -18.84 -25.23
C GLU A 339 7.68 -18.14 -23.99
N LEU A 340 6.60 -17.36 -24.13
CA LEU A 340 5.96 -16.69 -23.01
C LEU A 340 5.25 -17.69 -22.10
N PHE A 341 4.59 -18.70 -22.67
CA PHE A 341 4.00 -19.81 -21.93
C PHE A 341 5.04 -20.51 -21.05
N ASP A 342 6.16 -20.92 -21.64
CA ASP A 342 7.24 -21.60 -20.91
C ASP A 342 7.86 -20.71 -19.82
N SER A 343 8.01 -19.41 -20.07
CA SER A 343 8.55 -18.48 -19.08
C SER A 343 7.62 -18.26 -17.89
N ILE A 344 6.30 -18.18 -18.11
CA ILE A 344 5.31 -18.11 -17.02
C ILE A 344 5.34 -19.38 -16.17
N CYS A 345 5.42 -20.55 -16.83
CA CYS A 345 5.54 -21.84 -16.15
C CYS A 345 6.82 -21.93 -15.31
N PHE A 346 7.95 -21.44 -15.84
CA PHE A 346 9.21 -21.36 -15.12
C PHE A 346 9.12 -20.49 -13.87
N VAL A 347 8.52 -19.28 -13.98
CA VAL A 347 8.29 -18.40 -12.83
C VAL A 347 7.42 -19.08 -11.79
N GLY A 348 6.31 -19.68 -12.21
CA GLY A 348 5.41 -20.38 -11.29
C GLY A 348 6.06 -21.56 -10.58
N HIS A 349 6.88 -22.34 -11.29
CA HIS A 349 7.63 -23.44 -10.71
C HIS A 349 8.68 -22.94 -9.70
N ARG A 350 9.47 -21.91 -10.03
CA ARG A 350 10.51 -21.35 -9.15
C ARG A 350 9.92 -20.72 -7.89
N VAL A 351 8.84 -19.97 -8.03
CA VAL A 351 8.11 -19.43 -6.87
C VAL A 351 7.55 -20.59 -6.03
N GLY A 352 6.95 -21.61 -6.66
CA GLY A 352 6.44 -22.79 -5.96
C GLY A 352 7.52 -23.61 -5.24
N GLN A 353 8.77 -23.64 -5.74
CA GLN A 353 9.92 -24.25 -5.06
C GLN A 353 10.36 -23.41 -3.84
N GLN A 354 10.49 -22.09 -4.00
CA GLN A 354 10.91 -21.18 -2.93
C GLN A 354 9.90 -21.14 -1.78
N LEU A 355 8.59 -21.13 -2.09
CA LEU A 355 7.52 -21.19 -1.09
C LEU A 355 7.59 -22.50 -0.29
N ARG A 356 7.82 -23.63 -0.97
CA ARG A 356 8.00 -24.92 -0.29
C ARG A 356 9.25 -24.98 0.58
N ALA A 357 10.39 -24.48 0.10
CA ALA A 357 11.62 -24.42 0.90
C ALA A 357 11.42 -23.57 2.18
N ALA A 358 10.72 -22.43 2.06
CA ALA A 358 10.39 -21.57 3.19
C ALA A 358 9.44 -22.23 4.21
N TYR A 359 8.56 -23.12 3.75
CA TYR A 359 7.68 -23.93 4.62
C TYR A 359 8.46 -24.97 5.44
N TRP A 360 9.48 -25.61 4.86
CA TRP A 360 10.35 -26.56 5.56
C TRP A 360 11.24 -25.87 6.61
N GLU A 361 11.74 -24.67 6.33
CA GLU A 361 12.54 -23.88 7.28
C GLU A 361 11.68 -23.20 8.37
N GLY A 362 10.38 -23.01 8.12
CA GLY A 362 9.42 -22.42 9.06
C GLY A 362 9.14 -23.25 10.33
N ASN A 363 9.59 -24.51 10.39
CA ASN A 363 9.58 -25.31 11.62
C ASN A 363 10.76 -24.98 12.58
N LEU A 364 11.62 -24.02 12.24
CA LEU A 364 12.68 -23.54 13.11
C LEU A 364 12.64 -22.00 13.24
N ARG A 365 11.90 -21.55 14.26
CA ARG A 365 11.93 -20.24 14.94
C ARG A 365 11.16 -19.06 14.28
N PRO A 366 10.26 -18.40 15.03
CA PRO A 366 9.79 -17.05 14.76
C PRO A 366 10.59 -16.05 15.62
N HIS A 367 11.49 -15.26 15.04
CA HIS A 367 12.01 -14.05 15.71
C HIS A 367 12.62 -13.03 14.73
N MET A 368 12.23 -11.75 14.95
CA MET A 368 12.81 -10.49 14.44
C MET A 368 12.47 -10.15 12.97
N PHE A 369 12.03 -8.96 12.57
CA PHE A 369 12.33 -7.60 13.05
C PHE A 369 11.14 -6.64 12.87
N LEU A 370 10.85 -5.86 13.91
CA LEU A 370 10.18 -4.56 13.83
C LEU A 370 11.20 -3.52 14.29
N GLU A 371 12.10 -3.07 13.42
CA GLU A 371 12.90 -1.87 13.67
C GLU A 371 12.93 -0.94 12.46
N ASP A 372 12.40 0.26 12.73
CA ASP A 372 12.65 1.58 12.19
C ASP A 372 13.13 1.78 10.74
N GLY A 373 12.27 2.47 9.99
CA GLY A 373 12.57 3.14 8.71
C GLY A 373 13.47 4.38 8.85
N ARG A 374 14.58 4.28 9.58
CA ARG A 374 15.69 5.23 9.53
C ARG A 374 16.99 4.45 9.71
N ASP A 375 17.65 4.21 8.58
CA ASP A 375 19.01 3.69 8.36
C ASP A 375 19.01 2.41 7.51
N ASN A 376 18.87 2.62 6.20
CA ASN A 376 19.38 1.67 5.21
C ASN A 376 20.31 2.43 4.26
N GLN A 377 21.51 2.75 4.74
CA GLN A 377 22.68 3.09 3.92
C GLN A 377 23.16 1.91 3.06
N PHE A 378 22.46 0.77 3.07
CA PHE A 378 22.83 -0.42 2.30
C PHE A 378 22.53 -0.34 0.79
N TRP A 379 21.83 0.70 0.32
CA TRP A 379 21.48 0.87 -1.10
C TRP A 379 22.52 1.61 -1.96
N LEU A 380 23.62 2.10 -1.38
CA LEU A 380 24.71 2.70 -2.17
C LEU A 380 25.60 1.66 -2.88
N MET A 381 25.47 0.35 -2.60
CA MET A 381 26.24 -0.68 -3.29
C MET A 381 25.62 -1.17 -4.61
N LEU A 382 24.32 -0.98 -4.85
CA LEU A 382 23.67 -1.38 -6.12
C LEU A 382 23.61 -0.25 -7.16
N ALA A 383 24.04 0.97 -6.82
CA ALA A 383 24.28 2.04 -7.78
C ALA A 383 25.70 2.00 -8.38
N GLY A 384 26.57 1.07 -7.95
CA GLY A 384 27.98 1.01 -8.32
C GLY A 384 28.32 0.25 -9.62
N SER A 385 27.40 -0.52 -10.21
CA SER A 385 27.71 -1.33 -11.41
C SER A 385 27.20 -0.77 -12.75
N LEU A 386 26.65 0.45 -12.76
CA LEU A 386 26.28 1.17 -14.00
C LEU A 386 27.08 2.48 -14.15
N SER A 387 28.40 2.42 -13.95
CA SER A 387 29.30 3.55 -14.27
C SER A 387 30.48 3.13 -15.15
N SER A 388 30.20 2.55 -16.30
CA SER A 388 31.20 2.36 -17.36
C SER A 388 30.61 2.52 -18.76
N SER A 389 29.83 3.58 -19.01
CA SER A 389 29.65 4.17 -20.35
C SER A 389 28.84 5.47 -20.29
N CYS A 390 29.44 6.55 -19.78
CA CYS A 390 29.10 7.93 -20.15
C CYS A 390 30.10 8.91 -19.52
N ARG A 391 31.37 8.83 -19.94
CA ARG A 391 32.33 9.94 -19.81
C ARG A 391 32.66 10.48 -21.18
N ALA A 392 31.72 11.20 -21.77
CA ALA A 392 31.98 12.14 -22.86
C ALA A 392 30.77 13.05 -23.01
N CYS A 393 30.70 14.09 -22.17
CA CYS A 393 30.00 15.37 -22.39
C CYS A 393 29.64 15.99 -21.04
N ARG A 394 30.55 16.77 -20.46
CA ARG A 394 30.29 17.98 -19.62
C ARG A 394 31.60 18.43 -18.96
N GLY A 395 32.38 19.17 -19.73
CA GLY A 395 33.40 20.07 -19.20
C GLY A 395 33.18 21.44 -19.82
N ARG A 396 32.41 22.30 -19.15
CA ARG A 396 32.55 23.78 -19.12
C ARG A 396 31.33 24.45 -18.51
N LYS A 397 31.54 24.95 -17.29
CA LYS A 397 30.89 26.05 -16.59
C LYS A 397 31.88 26.29 -15.42
N ILE A 398 32.37 27.48 -15.07
CA ILE A 398 31.78 28.83 -15.02
C ILE A 398 32.96 29.82 -14.93
N GLY A 399 32.79 31.04 -15.44
CA GLY A 399 33.57 32.22 -15.02
C GLY A 399 32.75 33.49 -15.24
N ILE A 400 32.15 34.01 -14.16
CA ILE A 400 31.45 35.30 -14.09
C ILE A 400 32.51 36.42 -13.97
N PRO A 401 32.28 37.63 -14.53
CA PRO A 401 33.29 38.67 -14.66
C PRO A 401 33.49 39.46 -13.37
N SER A 402 34.73 39.90 -13.13
CA SER A 402 35.06 40.99 -12.21
C SER A 402 35.96 41.98 -12.93
N THR A 403 35.51 43.23 -13.00
CA THR A 403 36.16 44.39 -13.58
C THR A 403 37.21 45.01 -12.64
N ALA A 404 38.19 45.65 -13.28
CA ALA A 404 38.93 46.86 -12.87
C ALA A 404 40.33 46.71 -12.23
N GLY A 405 41.30 47.35 -12.93
CA GLY A 405 42.54 47.96 -12.45
C GLY A 405 43.71 47.00 -12.22
N ASN A 406 44.97 47.29 -12.56
CA ASN A 406 45.60 48.46 -13.14
C ASN A 406 47.05 48.05 -13.51
N ASP A 407 47.65 48.80 -14.44
CA ASP A 407 49.09 49.11 -14.56
C ASP A 407 50.09 48.00 -14.93
N ALA A 408 50.51 48.00 -16.20
CA ALA A 408 51.86 48.31 -16.70
C ALA A 408 52.12 47.66 -18.07
#